data_AF-A0A0B7C2H2-F1
#
_entry.id   AF-A0A0B7C2H2-F1
#
_cell.length_a   1.000
_cell.length_b   1.000
_cell.length_c   1.000
_cell.angle_alpha   90.00
_cell.angle_beta   90.00
_cell.angle_gamma   90.00
#
_symmetry.space_group_name_H-M   'P 1'
#
loop_
_entity.id
_entity.type
_entity.pdbx_description
1 polymer ?
#
loop_
_entity_poly.entity_id
_entity_poly.type
_entity_poly.pdbx_seq_one_letter_code
_entity_poly.pdbx_strand_id
1 'polypeptide(L)'
;GGGRNDITSRFTRHLNIISIDEFDDSIMNKIFTAITDWHFGNGFEASFVRNGKLLVSATMGVYKDAITNFLPTPSKSHYIFNLRDFARVIRGVLLMPASEMTDMD
;
A
#
# COMPACT_ATOMS: atom_id res chain seq x y z
N GLY A 1 9.25 21.42 9.48
CA GLY A 1 8.14 22.04 8.70
C GLY A 1 6.82 21.28 8.87
N GLY A 2 5.68 21.97 8.98
CA GLY A 2 4.35 21.36 9.23
C GLY A 2 4.08 20.95 10.69
N GLY A 3 4.68 21.65 11.67
CA GLY A 3 4.58 21.30 13.10
C GLY A 3 5.56 20.22 13.57
N ARG A 4 6.41 19.69 12.67
CA ARG A 4 7.51 18.80 13.03
C ARG A 4 8.67 19.58 13.67
N ASN A 5 9.27 19.01 14.71
CA ASN A 5 10.46 19.55 15.36
C ASN A 5 11.66 19.50 14.42
N ASP A 6 12.38 20.62 14.32
CA ASP A 6 13.60 20.69 13.51
C ASP A 6 14.78 20.09 14.30
N ILE A 7 15.63 19.33 13.60
CA ILE A 7 16.82 18.69 14.18
C ILE A 7 18.00 19.65 14.06
N THR A 8 18.80 19.80 15.12
CA THR A 8 19.95 20.71 15.10
C THR A 8 21.03 20.29 14.10
N SER A 9 21.67 21.28 13.46
CA SER A 9 22.77 21.05 12.51
C SER A 9 23.98 20.35 13.15
N ARG A 10 24.21 20.58 14.44
CA ARG A 10 25.28 19.91 15.21
C ARG A 10 25.06 18.38 15.26
N PHE A 11 23.81 17.94 15.38
CA PHE A 11 23.48 16.52 15.40
C PHE A 11 23.56 15.92 13.99
N THR A 12 22.98 16.60 12.99
CA THR A 12 22.95 16.08 11.61
C THR A 12 24.33 15.98 10.95
N ARG A 13 25.33 16.77 11.38
CA ARG A 13 26.73 16.65 10.90
C ARG A 13 27.34 15.26 11.06
N HIS A 14 26.87 14.46 12.02
CA HIS A 14 27.41 13.13 12.30
C HIS A 14 26.68 12.00 11.55
N LEU A 15 25.67 12.34 10.74
CA LEU A 15 24.79 11.39 10.06
C LEU A 15 24.67 11.73 8.57
N ASN A 16 24.45 10.70 7.75
CA ASN A 16 24.04 10.90 6.37
C ASN A 16 22.51 10.98 6.32
N ILE A 17 21.98 12.07 5.75
CA ILE A 17 20.55 12.24 5.55
C ILE A 17 20.21 11.72 4.15
N ILE A 18 19.31 10.73 4.10
CA ILE A 18 18.73 10.21 2.86
C ILE A 18 17.23 10.45 2.92
N SER A 19 16.69 11.07 1.88
CA SER A 19 15.26 11.33 1.74
C SER A 19 14.66 10.31 0.78
N ILE A 20 13.48 9.79 1.13
CA ILE A 20 12.70 8.88 0.30
C ILE A 20 11.42 9.62 -0.07
N ASP A 21 11.18 9.72 -1.36
CA ASP A 21 9.97 10.34 -1.90
C ASP A 21 8.84 9.31 -2.04
N GLU A 22 7.64 9.79 -2.34
CA GLU A 22 6.51 8.92 -2.67
C GLU A 22 6.77 8.13 -3.95
N PHE A 23 6.22 6.91 -4.02
CA PHE A 23 6.40 6.04 -5.17
C PHE A 23 5.44 6.41 -6.30
N ASP A 24 5.93 6.34 -7.53
CA ASP A 24 5.09 6.41 -8.72
C ASP A 24 4.09 5.25 -8.77
N ASP A 25 2.94 5.52 -9.40
CA ASP A 25 1.86 4.55 -9.56
C ASP A 25 2.31 3.29 -10.31
N SER A 26 3.25 3.43 -11.24
CA SER A 26 3.82 2.30 -11.98
C SER A 26 4.65 1.38 -11.08
N ILE A 27 5.43 1.96 -10.15
CA ILE A 27 6.24 1.23 -9.19
C ILE A 27 5.33 0.53 -8.18
N MET A 28 4.34 1.25 -7.67
CA MET A 28 3.34 0.71 -6.75
C MET A 28 2.62 -0.49 -7.35
N ASN A 29 2.09 -0.34 -8.57
CA ASN A 29 1.43 -1.43 -9.28
C ASN A 29 2.38 -2.62 -9.46
N LYS A 30 3.64 -2.39 -9.83
CA LYS A 30 4.63 -3.45 -10.01
C LYS A 30 4.91 -4.23 -8.72
N ILE A 31 5.12 -3.52 -7.60
CA ILE A 31 5.41 -4.13 -6.30
C ILE A 31 4.24 -4.99 -5.85
N PHE A 32 3.04 -4.42 -5.81
CA PHE A 32 1.88 -5.14 -5.27
C PHE A 32 1.36 -6.22 -6.22
N THR A 33 1.46 -6.04 -7.54
CA THR A 33 1.15 -7.12 -8.49
C THR A 33 2.09 -8.30 -8.32
N ALA A 34 3.39 -8.08 -8.13
CA ALA A 34 4.33 -9.18 -7.90
C ALA A 34 4.01 -9.96 -6.62
N ILE A 35 3.59 -9.27 -5.55
CA ILE A 35 3.17 -9.89 -4.30
C ILE A 35 1.89 -10.71 -4.49
N THR A 36 0.88 -10.14 -5.15
CA THR A 36 -0.40 -10.85 -5.38
C THR A 36 -0.24 -12.02 -6.36
N ASP A 37 0.57 -11.88 -7.40
CA ASP A 37 0.85 -12.94 -8.37
C ASP A 37 1.58 -14.10 -7.69
N TRP A 38 2.51 -13.82 -6.78
CA TRP A 38 3.16 -14.87 -5.98
C TRP A 38 2.16 -15.62 -5.09
N HIS A 39 1.27 -14.90 -4.42
CA HIS A 39 0.26 -15.51 -3.52
C HIS A 39 -0.73 -16.36 -4.29
N PHE A 40 -1.38 -15.81 -5.32
CA PHE A 40 -2.36 -16.54 -6.12
C PHE A 40 -1.72 -17.59 -7.04
N GLY A 41 -0.41 -17.54 -7.28
CA GLY A 41 0.32 -18.62 -7.93
C GLY A 41 0.45 -19.90 -7.09
N ASN A 42 0.21 -19.82 -5.77
CA ASN A 42 0.42 -20.92 -4.84
C ASN A 42 -0.90 -21.64 -4.50
N GLY A 43 -1.33 -22.56 -5.36
CA GLY A 43 -2.44 -23.48 -5.08
C GLY A 43 -3.84 -22.92 -5.34
N PHE A 44 -3.96 -21.68 -5.83
CA PHE A 44 -5.25 -21.13 -6.27
C PHE A 44 -5.54 -21.46 -7.74
N GLU A 45 -6.81 -21.33 -8.13
CA GLU A 45 -7.22 -21.42 -9.53
C GLU A 45 -6.58 -20.30 -10.36
N ALA A 46 -6.27 -20.57 -11.64
CA ALA A 46 -5.65 -19.60 -12.54
C ALA A 46 -6.47 -18.30 -12.72
N SER A 47 -7.79 -18.37 -12.50
CA SER A 47 -8.70 -17.21 -12.47
C SER A 47 -8.26 -16.16 -11.44
N PHE A 48 -7.73 -16.58 -10.29
CA PHE A 48 -7.28 -15.70 -9.20
C PHE A 48 -6.07 -14.87 -9.56
N VAL A 49 -5.17 -15.36 -10.42
CA VAL A 49 -4.02 -14.57 -10.88
C VAL A 49 -4.48 -13.35 -11.67
N ARG A 50 -5.50 -13.50 -12.52
CA ARG A 50 -6.12 -12.35 -13.21
C ARG A 50 -6.81 -11.42 -12.22
N ASN A 51 -7.52 -11.97 -11.24
CA ASN A 51 -8.21 -11.19 -10.22
C ASN A 51 -7.23 -10.42 -9.31
N GLY A 52 -6.03 -10.94 -9.06
CA GLY A 52 -4.98 -10.26 -8.30
C GLY A 52 -4.55 -8.94 -8.95
N LYS A 53 -4.39 -8.91 -10.27
CA LYS A 53 -4.09 -7.68 -11.01
C LYS A 53 -5.21 -6.65 -10.93
N LEU A 54 -6.46 -7.11 -11.05
CA LEU A 54 -7.64 -6.25 -10.91
C LEU A 54 -7.75 -5.70 -9.48
N LEU A 55 -7.48 -6.51 -8.46
CA LEU A 55 -7.46 -6.11 -7.05
C LEU A 55 -6.46 -4.99 -6.80
N VAL A 56 -5.23 -5.12 -7.30
CA VAL A 56 -4.19 -4.08 -7.14
C VAL A 56 -4.63 -2.78 -7.83
N SER A 57 -5.16 -2.86 -9.05
CA SER A 57 -5.66 -1.69 -9.79
C SER A 57 -6.84 -1.03 -9.08
N ALA A 58 -7.78 -1.81 -8.54
CA ALA A 58 -8.92 -1.28 -7.81
C ALA A 58 -8.49 -0.61 -6.50
N THR A 59 -7.56 -1.23 -5.77
CA THR A 59 -6.98 -0.66 -4.54
C THR A 59 -6.26 0.66 -4.83
N MET A 60 -5.55 0.74 -5.97
CA MET A 60 -4.93 1.99 -6.43
C MET A 60 -5.93 3.11 -6.69
N GLY A 61 -7.03 2.80 -7.38
CA GLY A 61 -8.10 3.79 -7.61
C GLY A 61 -8.66 4.33 -6.29
N VAL A 62 -9.06 3.44 -5.39
CA VAL A 62 -9.59 3.82 -4.06
C VAL A 62 -8.57 4.61 -3.24
N TYR A 63 -7.29 4.24 -3.28
CA TYR A 63 -6.23 4.93 -2.56
C TYR A 63 -6.03 6.36 -3.06
N LYS A 64 -6.04 6.58 -4.39
CA LYS A 64 -5.92 7.92 -4.98
C LYS A 64 -7.15 8.77 -4.73
N ASP A 65 -8.33 8.19 -4.83
CA ASP A 65 -9.58 8.87 -4.50
C ASP A 65 -9.62 9.26 -3.02
N ALA A 66 -9.10 8.41 -2.13
CA ALA A 66 -9.03 8.73 -0.70
C ALA A 66 -8.08 9.90 -0.43
N ILE A 67 -6.87 9.91 -1.03
CA ILE A 67 -5.91 11.01 -0.86
C ILE A 67 -6.50 12.34 -1.34
N THR A 68 -7.19 12.35 -2.47
CA THR A 68 -7.73 13.57 -3.08
C THR A 68 -8.94 14.11 -2.34
N ASN A 69 -9.84 13.24 -1.86
CA ASN A 69 -11.10 13.65 -1.24
C ASN A 69 -11.02 13.84 0.28
N PHE A 70 -10.11 13.13 0.96
CA PHE A 70 -9.97 13.18 2.41
C PHE A 70 -8.70 13.93 2.81
N LEU A 71 -8.73 15.25 2.64
CA LEU A 71 -7.63 16.12 3.05
C LEU A 71 -7.62 16.32 4.59
N PRO A 72 -6.43 16.41 5.20
CA PRO A 72 -6.31 16.70 6.62
C PRO A 72 -6.78 18.13 6.91
N THR A 73 -7.79 18.24 7.77
CA THR A 73 -8.30 19.51 8.31
C THR A 73 -8.14 19.50 9.84
N PRO A 74 -8.20 20.64 10.55
CA PRO A 74 -8.09 20.63 12.01
C PRO A 74 -9.11 19.69 12.69
N SER A 75 -10.33 19.64 12.17
CA SER A 75 -11.39 18.73 12.66
C SER A 75 -11.22 17.27 12.22
N LYS A 76 -10.43 17.01 11.16
CA LYS A 76 -10.17 15.69 10.58
C LYS A 76 -8.66 15.48 10.35
N SER A 77 -7.87 15.70 11.39
CA SER A 77 -6.41 15.66 11.30
C SER A 77 -5.85 14.26 11.04
N HIS A 78 -6.65 13.22 11.29
CA HIS A 78 -6.30 11.82 11.09
C HIS A 78 -6.43 11.33 9.64
N TYR A 79 -6.87 12.18 8.71
CA TYR A 79 -6.93 11.86 7.28
C TYR A 79 -5.54 11.95 6.65
N ILE A 80 -4.72 10.93 6.95
CA ILE A 80 -3.35 10.79 6.47
C ILE A 80 -3.24 9.40 5.86
N PHE A 81 -3.20 9.34 4.53
CA PHE A 81 -3.05 8.10 3.78
C PHE A 81 -1.61 7.98 3.30
N ASN A 82 -1.00 6.82 3.53
CA ASN A 82 0.34 6.51 3.03
C ASN A 82 0.42 5.06 2.56
N LEU A 83 1.60 4.65 2.10
CA LEU A 83 1.87 3.31 1.60
C LEU A 83 1.43 2.18 2.54
N ARG A 84 1.46 2.40 3.86
CA ARG A 84 1.05 1.40 4.85
C ARG A 84 -0.41 1.03 4.71
N ASP A 85 -1.27 1.96 4.33
CA ASP A 85 -2.70 1.74 4.20
C ASP A 85 -2.98 0.86 2.98
N PHE A 86 -2.33 1.14 1.85
CA PHE A 86 -2.33 0.28 0.68
C PHE A 86 -1.82 -1.14 1.03
N ALA A 87 -0.67 -1.22 1.71
CA ALA A 87 -0.06 -2.50 2.06
C ALA A 87 -0.93 -3.33 3.01
N ARG A 88 -1.67 -2.70 3.93
CA ARG A 88 -2.60 -3.39 4.84
C ARG A 88 -3.78 -4.00 4.10
N VAL A 89 -4.34 -3.30 3.11
CA VAL A 89 -5.45 -3.83 2.29
C VAL A 89 -5.00 -5.08 1.55
N ILE A 90 -3.87 -5.01 0.83
CA ILE A 90 -3.33 -6.17 0.12
C ILE A 90 -3.00 -7.30 1.10
N ARG A 91 -2.27 -7.00 2.19
CA ARG A 91 -1.92 -8.01 3.20
C ARG A 91 -3.14 -8.69 3.81
N GLY A 92 -4.25 -7.98 4.00
CA GLY A 92 -5.50 -8.56 4.48
C GLY A 92 -6.01 -9.67 3.56
N VAL A 93 -5.93 -9.47 2.24
CA VAL A 93 -6.29 -10.49 1.24
C VAL A 93 -5.34 -11.68 1.29
N LEU A 94 -4.04 -11.43 1.47
CA LEU A 94 -3.01 -12.49 1.55
C LEU A 94 -3.14 -13.41 2.77
N LEU A 95 -3.98 -13.07 3.77
CA LEU A 95 -4.20 -13.92 4.93
C LEU A 95 -5.04 -15.17 4.61
N MET A 96 -5.73 -15.21 3.48
CA MET A 96 -6.49 -16.37 3.04
C MET A 96 -5.59 -17.32 2.23
N PRO A 97 -5.28 -18.52 2.73
CA PRO A 97 -4.55 -19.53 1.98
C PRO A 97 -5.50 -20.32 1.06
N ALA A 98 -4.94 -20.91 -0.01
CA ALA A 98 -5.71 -21.70 -0.97
C ALA A 98 -6.43 -22.91 -0.32
N SER A 99 -5.85 -23.50 0.72
CA SER A 99 -6.40 -24.66 1.41
C SER A 99 -7.76 -24.41 2.06
N GLU A 100 -8.05 -23.16 2.42
CA GLU A 100 -9.29 -22.76 3.09
C GLU A 100 -10.36 -22.30 2.08
N MET A 101 -10.02 -22.21 0.79
CA MET A 101 -10.98 -21.99 -0.29
C MET A 101 -11.55 -23.35 -0.73
N THR A 102 -12.35 -23.95 0.13
CA THR A 102 -13.21 -25.07 -0.26
C THR A 102 -14.32 -24.53 -1.15
N ASP A 103 -14.49 -25.10 -2.34
CA ASP A 103 -15.66 -24.83 -3.18
C ASP A 103 -16.92 -25.06 -2.32
N MET A 104 -17.67 -23.99 -2.08
CA MET A 104 -19.02 -24.13 -1.54
C MET A 104 -19.85 -24.68 -2.69
N ASP A 105 -20.22 -25.96 -2.59
CA ASP A 105 -21.33 -26.56 -3.35
C ASP A 105 -22.56 -25.64 -3.36
#